data_AF-A0A916X3Y1-F1
#
_entry.id   AF-A0A916X3Y1-F1
#
_cell.length_a   1.000
_cell.length_b   1.000
_cell.length_c   1.000
_cell.angle_alpha   90.00
_cell.angle_beta   90.00
_cell.angle_gamma   90.00
#
_symmetry.space_group_name_H-M   'P 1'
#
loop_
_entity.id
_entity.type
_entity.pdbx_description
1 polymer ?
#
loop_
_entity_poly.entity_id
_entity_poly.type
_entity_poly.pdbx_seq_one_letter_code
_entity_poly.pdbx_strand_id
1 'polypeptide(L)'
;MRHGAFLSAAALAVAVTCAPARADDPYEKLTPEELARDRETIRRLNREQLEYVRQRDAQYAEGWRAYDRARHSSGSDSARHQQQVRAYEADRRRYEQAMAEWRDDVAACRAGYYEYCRR
;
A
#
# COMPACT_ATOMS: atom_id res chain seq x y z
N MET A 1 -38.33 -38.38 -33.33
CA MET A 1 -36.85 -38.43 -33.40
C MET A 1 -36.33 -37.32 -32.49
N ARG A 2 -35.42 -37.43 -31.51
CA ARG A 2 -34.54 -38.47 -30.96
C ARG A 2 -34.16 -37.93 -29.57
N HIS A 3 -34.76 -38.42 -28.49
CA HIS A 3 -34.35 -38.11 -27.10
C HIS A 3 -33.95 -39.40 -26.38
N GLY A 4 -33.03 -40.18 -26.97
CA GLY A 4 -32.75 -41.53 -26.47
C GLY A 4 -31.32 -42.01 -26.63
N ALA A 5 -30.32 -41.13 -26.65
CA ALA A 5 -28.94 -41.54 -26.90
C ALA A 5 -27.86 -40.81 -26.08
N PHE A 6 -28.20 -40.17 -24.96
CA PHE A 6 -27.20 -39.47 -24.13
C PHE A 6 -26.97 -40.07 -22.74
N LEU A 7 -27.64 -41.18 -22.38
CA LEU A 7 -27.49 -41.80 -21.06
C LEU A 7 -26.60 -43.05 -21.02
N SER A 8 -26.08 -43.53 -22.16
CA SER A 8 -25.33 -44.80 -22.21
C SER A 8 -23.81 -44.66 -22.36
N ALA A 9 -23.26 -43.45 -22.43
CA ALA A 9 -21.82 -43.23 -22.63
C ALA A 9 -21.05 -42.89 -21.32
N ALA A 10 -21.74 -42.70 -20.20
CA ALA A 10 -21.09 -42.33 -18.92
C ALA A 10 -20.58 -43.52 -18.10
N ALA A 11 -20.86 -44.78 -18.52
CA ALA A 11 -20.57 -45.97 -17.72
C ALA A 11 -19.23 -46.67 -18.05
N LEU A 12 -18.40 -46.12 -18.94
CA LEU A 12 -17.25 -46.85 -19.51
C LEU A 12 -15.91 -46.12 -19.43
N ALA A 13 -15.71 -45.27 -18.42
CA ALA A 13 -14.45 -44.55 -18.22
C ALA A 13 -13.94 -44.50 -16.76
N VAL A 14 -14.41 -45.38 -15.88
CA VAL A 14 -13.87 -45.52 -14.50
C VAL A 14 -13.00 -46.77 -14.38
N ALA A 15 -12.06 -46.90 -15.30
CA ALA A 15 -10.93 -47.84 -15.18
C ALA A 15 -9.61 -47.06 -15.35
N VAL A 16 -9.56 -45.83 -14.82
CA VAL A 16 -8.30 -45.12 -14.60
C VAL A 16 -7.58 -45.87 -13.48
N THR A 17 -6.70 -46.75 -13.92
CA THR A 17 -5.73 -47.52 -13.15
C THR A 17 -5.16 -46.74 -11.97
N CYS A 18 -5.57 -47.10 -10.75
CA CYS A 18 -4.75 -46.86 -9.56
C CYS A 18 -3.51 -47.76 -9.65
N ALA A 19 -2.51 -47.35 -10.44
CA ALA A 19 -1.19 -47.93 -10.35
C ALA A 19 -0.61 -47.52 -8.97
N PRO A 20 -0.09 -48.45 -8.17
CA PRO A 20 0.59 -48.08 -6.94
C PRO A 20 1.79 -47.21 -7.30
N ALA A 21 1.81 -45.97 -6.80
CA ALA A 21 3.00 -45.14 -6.85
C ALA A 21 4.08 -45.85 -6.02
N ARG A 22 5.13 -46.36 -6.67
CA ARG A 22 6.34 -46.77 -5.97
C ARG A 22 6.99 -45.49 -5.44
N ALA A 23 7.19 -45.44 -4.12
CA ALA A 23 8.00 -44.40 -3.52
C ALA A 23 9.46 -44.63 -3.92
N ASP A 24 10.18 -43.54 -4.20
CA ASP A 24 11.62 -43.58 -4.46
C ASP A 24 12.34 -44.13 -3.21
N ASP A 25 13.22 -45.12 -3.41
CA ASP A 25 14.01 -45.68 -2.31
C ASP A 25 15.10 -44.67 -1.90
N PRO A 26 15.12 -44.19 -0.65
CA PRO A 26 16.11 -43.20 -0.20
C PRO A 26 17.57 -43.73 -0.23
N TYR A 27 17.78 -45.04 -0.40
CA TYR A 27 19.10 -45.66 -0.50
C TYR A 27 19.52 -46.00 -1.93
N GLU A 28 18.64 -45.79 -2.92
CA GLU A 28 18.96 -46.03 -4.32
C GLU A 28 19.93 -44.97 -4.85
N LYS A 29 21.02 -45.42 -5.48
CA LYS A 29 22.02 -44.52 -6.06
C LYS A 29 21.64 -44.21 -7.49
N LEU A 30 21.44 -42.93 -7.77
CA LEU A 30 21.25 -42.42 -9.13
C LEU A 30 22.45 -42.77 -10.01
N THR A 31 22.16 -43.17 -11.23
CA THR A 31 23.13 -43.31 -12.32
C THR A 31 23.68 -41.93 -12.73
N PRO A 32 24.84 -41.87 -13.40
CA PRO A 32 25.38 -40.62 -13.92
C PRO A 32 24.44 -39.87 -14.88
N GLU A 33 23.66 -40.58 -15.69
CA GLU A 33 22.69 -39.95 -16.60
C GLU A 33 21.51 -39.32 -15.85
N GLU A 34 21.00 -39.99 -14.81
CA GLU A 34 19.94 -39.47 -13.95
C GLU A 34 20.41 -38.23 -13.20
N LEU A 35 21.63 -38.26 -12.65
CA LEU A 35 22.25 -37.09 -12.02
C LEU A 35 22.40 -35.91 -12.99
N ALA A 36 22.71 -36.17 -14.26
CA ALA A 36 22.80 -35.13 -15.28
C ALA A 36 21.42 -34.50 -15.57
N ARG A 37 20.38 -35.33 -15.71
CA ARG A 37 18.99 -34.90 -15.93
C ARG A 37 18.46 -34.10 -14.75
N ASP A 38 18.73 -34.53 -13.53
CA ASP A 38 18.34 -33.83 -12.32
C ASP A 38 19.02 -32.48 -12.20
N ARG A 39 20.33 -32.40 -12.48
CA ARG A 39 21.07 -31.13 -12.50
C ARG A 39 20.47 -30.15 -13.50
N GLU A 40 20.12 -30.61 -14.69
CA GLU A 40 19.46 -29.77 -15.69
C GLU A 40 18.09 -29.28 -15.19
N THR A 41 17.29 -30.20 -14.63
CA THR A 41 15.96 -29.90 -14.08
C THR A 41 16.05 -28.89 -12.94
N ILE A 42 16.94 -29.09 -11.97
CA ILE A 42 17.18 -28.18 -10.85
C ILE A 42 17.63 -26.81 -11.35
N ARG A 43 18.53 -26.75 -12.34
CA ARG A 43 18.97 -25.48 -12.94
C ARG A 43 17.83 -24.74 -13.63
N ARG A 44 16.92 -25.45 -14.29
CA ARG A 44 15.72 -24.84 -14.88
C ARG A 44 14.81 -24.28 -13.79
N LEU A 45 14.44 -25.11 -12.81
CA LEU A 45 13.55 -24.72 -11.71
C LEU A 45 14.12 -23.53 -10.91
N ASN A 46 15.43 -23.52 -10.63
CA ASN A 46 16.07 -22.41 -9.94
C ASN A 46 16.02 -21.10 -10.76
N ARG A 47 16.14 -21.19 -12.09
CA ARG A 47 16.03 -20.01 -12.97
C ARG A 47 14.60 -19.48 -13.00
N GLU A 48 13.62 -20.36 -13.16
CA GLU A 48 12.20 -20.00 -13.14
C GLU A 48 11.80 -19.38 -11.79
N GLN A 49 12.25 -19.96 -10.68
CA GLN A 49 11.97 -19.44 -9.36
C GLN A 49 12.65 -18.09 -9.10
N LEU A 50 13.89 -17.92 -9.56
CA LEU A 50 14.58 -16.63 -9.47
C LEU A 50 13.84 -15.54 -10.26
N GLU A 51 13.35 -15.86 -11.45
CA GLU A 51 12.57 -14.93 -12.27
C GLU A 51 11.24 -14.55 -11.59
N TYR A 52 10.52 -15.54 -11.05
CA TYR A 52 9.31 -15.31 -10.28
C TYR A 52 9.55 -14.39 -9.06
N VAL A 53 10.58 -14.66 -8.27
CA VAL A 53 10.92 -13.83 -7.10
C VAL A 53 11.30 -12.41 -7.51
N ARG A 54 12.10 -12.25 -8.57
CA ARG A 54 12.45 -10.91 -9.10
C ARG A 54 11.22 -10.14 -9.53
N GLN A 55 10.29 -10.77 -10.25
CA GLN A 55 9.05 -10.13 -10.69
C GLN A 55 8.19 -9.71 -9.49
N ARG A 56 8.00 -10.62 -8.53
CA ARG A 56 7.26 -10.37 -7.30
C ARG A 56 7.86 -9.20 -6.51
N ASP A 57 9.18 -9.21 -6.31
CA ASP A 57 9.87 -8.18 -5.53
C ASP A 57 9.84 -6.82 -6.25
N ALA A 58 9.87 -6.80 -7.59
CA ALA A 58 9.67 -5.58 -8.37
C ALA A 58 8.27 -4.98 -8.16
N GLN A 59 7.23 -5.82 -8.13
CA GLN A 59 5.86 -5.38 -7.83
C GLN A 59 5.76 -4.78 -6.41
N TYR A 60 6.36 -5.43 -5.41
CA TYR A 60 6.37 -4.89 -4.05
C TYR A 60 7.17 -3.58 -3.94
N ALA A 61 8.30 -3.47 -4.64
CA ALA A 61 9.12 -2.26 -4.62
C ALA A 61 8.35 -1.03 -5.12
N GLU A 62 7.50 -1.18 -6.14
CA GLU A 62 6.63 -0.10 -6.61
C GLU A 62 5.60 0.32 -5.56
N GLY A 63 4.91 -0.65 -4.95
CA GLY A 63 3.95 -0.41 -3.87
C GLY A 63 4.58 0.29 -2.67
N TRP A 64 5.77 -0.14 -2.25
CA TRP A 64 6.53 0.50 -1.17
C TRP A 64 6.92 1.94 -1.49
N ARG A 65 7.39 2.22 -2.72
CA ARG A 65 7.70 3.59 -3.15
C ARG A 65 6.46 4.48 -3.17
N ALA A 66 5.31 3.95 -3.58
CA ALA A 66 4.05 4.70 -3.56
C ALA A 66 3.60 5.03 -2.13
N TYR A 67 3.65 4.04 -1.24
CA TYR A 67 3.37 4.23 0.19
C TYR A 67 4.28 5.27 0.82
N ASP A 68 5.59 5.18 0.57
CA ASP A 68 6.56 6.10 1.16
C ASP A 68 6.33 7.55 0.70
N ARG A 69 6.06 7.77 -0.60
CA ARG A 69 5.68 9.09 -1.11
C ARG A 69 4.41 9.64 -0.45
N ALA A 70 3.37 8.83 -0.33
CA ALA A 70 2.11 9.24 0.29
C ALA A 70 2.27 9.58 1.78
N ARG A 71 3.11 8.83 2.49
CA ARG A 71 3.42 9.09 3.91
C ARG A 71 4.13 10.42 4.08
N HIS A 72 5.11 10.72 3.23
CA HIS A 72 5.86 11.99 3.27
C HIS A 72 5.00 13.20 2.91
N SER A 73 4.10 13.09 1.93
CA SER A 73 3.19 14.18 1.57
C SER A 73 2.22 14.51 2.71
N SER A 74 1.65 13.50 3.37
CA SER A 74 0.76 13.70 4.52
C SER A 74 1.44 14.43 5.69
N GLY A 75 2.73 14.14 5.95
CA GLY A 75 3.51 14.88 6.95
C GLY A 75 3.68 16.36 6.60
N SER A 76 3.88 16.67 5.32
CA SER A 76 3.98 18.07 4.84
C SER A 76 2.66 18.84 4.97
N ASP A 77 1.52 18.18 4.74
CA ASP A 77 0.19 18.77 4.92
C ASP A 77 -0.09 19.09 6.38
N SER A 78 0.30 18.20 7.30
CA SER A 78 0.20 18.44 8.74
C SER A 78 1.02 19.66 9.17
N ALA A 79 2.27 19.78 8.69
CA ALA A 79 3.12 20.92 9.00
C ALA A 79 2.53 22.25 8.48
N ARG A 80 2.00 22.26 7.24
CA ARG A 80 1.33 23.42 6.66
C ARG A 80 0.08 23.81 7.46
N HIS A 81 -0.73 22.83 7.87
CA HIS A 81 -1.90 23.07 8.70
C HIS A 81 -1.53 23.71 10.04
N GLN A 82 -0.51 23.18 10.73
CA GLN A 82 -0.03 23.76 11.98
C GLN A 82 0.47 25.20 11.82
N GLN A 83 1.14 25.52 10.70
CA GLN A 83 1.56 26.88 10.40
C GLN A 83 0.37 27.82 10.21
N GLN A 84 -0.67 27.39 9.49
CA GLN A 84 -1.89 28.17 9.29
C GLN A 84 -2.63 28.44 10.60
N VAL A 85 -2.74 27.42 11.47
CA VAL A 85 -3.34 27.58 12.81
C VAL A 85 -2.59 28.63 13.63
N ARG A 86 -1.24 28.56 13.67
CA ARG A 86 -0.42 29.55 14.38
C ARG A 86 -0.58 30.96 13.81
N ALA A 87 -0.68 31.10 12.49
CA ALA A 87 -0.88 32.38 11.83
C ALA A 87 -2.25 32.98 12.18
N TYR A 88 -3.31 32.17 12.13
CA TYR A 88 -4.66 32.57 12.52
C TYR A 88 -4.74 33.00 13.99
N GLU A 89 -4.12 32.23 14.90
CA GLU A 89 -4.08 32.58 16.32
C GLU A 89 -3.34 33.90 16.59
N ALA A 90 -2.25 34.15 15.86
CA ALA A 90 -1.53 35.42 15.96
C ALA A 90 -2.38 36.59 15.47
N ASP A 91 -3.13 36.39 14.39
CA ASP A 91 -4.00 37.41 13.82
C ASP A 91 -5.18 37.74 14.75
N ARG A 92 -5.80 36.69 15.31
CA ARG A 92 -6.86 36.83 16.31
C ARG A 92 -6.39 37.66 17.51
N ARG A 93 -5.19 37.40 18.04
CA ARG A 93 -4.62 38.19 19.14
C ARG A 93 -4.42 39.66 18.78
N ARG A 94 -3.92 39.95 17.57
CA ARG A 94 -3.75 41.34 17.11
C ARG A 94 -5.09 42.06 16.99
N TYR A 95 -6.10 41.39 16.44
CA TYR A 95 -7.45 41.94 16.36
C TYR A 95 -8.04 42.21 17.75
N GLU A 96 -7.91 41.26 18.68
CA GLU A 96 -8.37 41.43 20.07
C GLU A 96 -7.69 42.63 20.75
N GLN A 97 -6.38 42.82 20.53
CA GLN A 97 -5.63 43.97 21.03
C GLN A 97 -6.10 45.29 20.41
N ALA A 98 -6.22 45.35 19.08
CA ALA A 98 -6.70 46.56 18.39
C ALA A 98 -8.12 46.95 18.82
N MET A 99 -8.99 45.95 19.06
CA MET A 99 -10.33 46.19 19.57
C MET A 99 -10.35 46.65 21.03
N ALA A 100 -9.37 46.23 21.84
CA ALA A 100 -9.22 46.74 23.20
C ALA A 100 -8.75 48.19 23.18
N GLU A 101 -7.70 48.49 22.42
CA GLU A 101 -7.17 49.85 22.23
C GLU A 101 -8.25 50.82 21.71
N TRP A 102 -8.99 50.41 20.68
CA TRP A 102 -10.09 51.20 20.16
C TRP A 102 -11.18 51.49 21.22
N ARG A 103 -11.51 50.51 22.07
CA ARG A 103 -12.49 50.72 23.16
C ARG A 103 -11.98 51.72 24.18
N ASP A 104 -10.69 51.67 24.52
CA ASP A 104 -10.05 52.60 25.45
C ASP A 104 -10.02 54.02 24.88
N ASP A 105 -9.67 54.18 23.60
CA ASP A 105 -9.67 55.47 22.89
C ASP A 105 -11.08 56.08 22.83
N VAL A 106 -12.09 55.25 22.53
CA VAL A 106 -13.51 55.67 22.55
C VAL A 106 -13.93 56.10 23.95
N ALA A 107 -13.51 55.39 25.00
CA ALA A 107 -13.82 55.74 26.38
C ALA A 107 -13.15 57.08 26.79
N ALA A 108 -11.88 57.28 26.44
CA ALA A 108 -11.16 58.52 26.69
C ALA A 108 -11.79 59.72 25.97
N CYS A 109 -12.14 59.56 24.70
CA CYS A 109 -12.87 60.55 23.92
C CYS A 109 -14.18 60.97 24.63
N ARG A 110 -14.97 59.99 25.09
CA ARG A 110 -16.23 60.24 25.82
C ARG A 110 -16.02 60.92 27.17
N ALA A 111 -14.85 60.73 27.80
CA ALA A 111 -14.47 61.40 29.04
C ALA A 111 -13.96 62.84 28.84
N GLY A 112 -13.90 63.34 27.59
CA GLY A 112 -13.50 64.71 27.26
C GLY A 112 -12.06 64.84 26.76
N TYR A 113 -11.32 63.74 26.64
CA TYR A 113 -9.98 63.71 26.03
C TYR A 113 -10.11 63.66 24.50
N TYR A 114 -10.47 64.79 23.90
CA TYR A 114 -10.84 64.88 22.48
C TYR A 114 -9.72 64.51 21.50
N GLU A 115 -8.46 64.51 21.93
CA GLU A 115 -7.32 64.04 21.16
C GLU A 115 -7.42 62.56 20.77
N TYR A 116 -8.16 61.75 21.54
CA TYR A 116 -8.40 60.34 21.27
C TYR A 116 -9.58 60.09 20.30
N CYS A 117 -10.45 61.07 20.04
CA CYS A 117 -11.64 60.87 19.18
C CYS A 117 -11.33 60.63 17.69
N ARG A 118 -10.10 60.86 17.25
CA ARG A 118 -9.66 60.74 15.84
C ARG A 118 -8.59 59.68 15.65
N ARG A 119 -8.29 58.89 16.68
CA ARG A 119 -7.47 57.69 16.56
C ARG A 119 -8.34 56.50 16.14
#